data_AF-A0A2A2VDE1-F1
#
_entry.id   AF-A0A2A2VDE1-F1
#
_cell.length_a   1.000
_cell.length_b   1.000
_cell.length_c   1.000
_cell.angle_alpha   90.00
_cell.angle_beta   90.00
_cell.angle_gamma   90.00
#
_symmetry.space_group_name_H-M   'P 1'
#
loop_
_entity.id
_entity.type
_entity.pdbx_description
1 polymer ?
#
loop_
_entity_poly.entity_id
_entity_poly.type
_entity_poly.pdbx_seq_one_letter_code
_entity_poly.pdbx_strand_id
1 'polypeptide(L)'
;MQTQRIVLSIAIAIGGLAAAAPALSQEYRGTWEQQMACTPDVWRLCGDQIPDTNRIVACLRQNTPQLSSGCRAVFESNASAQQPQTQGRALQHHEMQQRPRAPQQIQPAPVAPPRPAPDDED
;
A
#
# COMPACT_ATOMS: atom_id res chain seq x y z
N MET A 1 -40.78 16.03 -25.71
CA MET A 1 -40.12 14.96 -24.94
C MET A 1 -38.65 14.77 -25.33
N GLN A 2 -37.82 15.80 -25.22
CA GLN A 2 -36.36 15.67 -25.47
C GLN A 2 -35.53 16.71 -24.73
N THR A 3 -36.13 17.85 -24.37
CA THR A 3 -35.51 18.91 -23.57
C THR A 3 -35.38 18.58 -22.08
N GLN A 4 -36.22 17.69 -21.53
CA GLN A 4 -36.12 17.25 -20.13
C GLN A 4 -34.91 16.34 -19.83
N ARG A 5 -34.30 15.71 -20.84
CA ARG A 5 -33.17 14.79 -20.64
C ARG A 5 -31.84 15.50 -20.45
N ILE A 6 -31.75 16.77 -20.85
CA ILE A 6 -30.49 17.54 -20.80
C ILE A 6 -30.26 18.11 -19.39
N VAL A 7 -31.33 18.38 -18.63
CA VAL A 7 -31.24 19.02 -17.32
C VAL A 7 -30.79 18.04 -16.21
N LEU A 8 -31.02 16.73 -16.37
CA LEU A 8 -30.65 15.74 -15.35
C LEU A 8 -29.14 15.41 -15.32
N SER A 9 -28.36 15.80 -16.32
CA SER A 9 -26.92 15.51 -16.39
C SER A 9 -26.06 16.50 -15.60
N ILE A 10 -26.61 17.61 -15.11
CA ILE A 10 -25.87 18.68 -14.41
C ILE A 10 -25.92 18.51 -12.87
N ALA A 11 -26.69 17.56 -12.35
CA ALA A 11 -26.87 17.35 -10.91
C ALA A 11 -25.84 16.39 -10.25
N ILE A 12 -24.75 16.05 -10.93
CA ILE A 12 -23.61 15.31 -10.34
C ILE A 12 -22.40 16.24 -10.26
N ALA A 13 -22.60 17.39 -9.62
CA ALA A 13 -21.53 18.31 -9.29
C ALA A 13 -21.91 18.96 -7.97
N ILE A 14 -21.57 18.33 -6.84
CA ILE A 14 -21.34 18.88 -5.49
C ILE A 14 -21.32 17.66 -4.55
N GLY A 15 -20.16 17.30 -4.01
CA GLY A 15 -20.06 16.28 -2.96
C GLY A 15 -18.94 15.27 -3.17
N GLY A 16 -17.71 15.73 -3.39
CA GLY A 16 -16.56 14.86 -3.56
C GLY A 16 -15.23 15.56 -3.37
N LEU A 17 -15.10 16.39 -2.33
CA LEU A 17 -13.77 16.82 -1.87
C LEU A 17 -13.14 15.65 -1.08
N ALA A 18 -12.70 14.62 -1.79
CA ALA A 18 -11.73 13.68 -1.24
C ALA A 18 -10.39 14.43 -1.17
N ALA A 19 -9.95 14.77 0.03
CA ALA A 19 -8.61 15.31 0.26
C ALA A 19 -7.60 14.24 -0.18
N ALA A 20 -7.09 14.36 -1.41
CA ALA A 20 -5.92 13.61 -1.85
C ALA A 20 -4.74 14.16 -1.03
N ALA A 21 -4.38 13.46 0.04
CA ALA A 21 -3.12 13.72 0.72
C ALA A 21 -2.00 13.57 -0.32
N PRO A 22 -1.10 14.56 -0.47
CA PRO A 22 0.04 14.39 -1.35
C PRO A 22 0.86 13.24 -0.78
N ALA A 23 0.91 12.12 -1.48
CA ALA A 23 1.92 11.10 -1.24
C ALA A 23 3.26 11.77 -1.56
N LEU A 24 3.96 12.24 -0.52
CA LEU A 24 5.30 12.77 -0.67
C LEU A 24 6.19 11.60 -1.11
N SER A 25 6.42 11.48 -2.41
CA SER A 25 7.50 10.68 -2.96
C SER A 25 8.81 11.36 -2.58
N GLN A 26 9.31 11.09 -1.38
CA GLN A 26 10.70 11.40 -1.07
C GLN A 26 11.55 10.55 -2.01
N GLU A 27 12.21 11.23 -2.95
CA GLU A 27 13.18 10.61 -3.84
C GLU A 27 14.40 10.24 -2.99
N TYR A 28 14.34 9.05 -2.39
CA TYR A 28 15.38 8.55 -1.51
C TYR A 28 16.64 8.26 -2.35
N ARG A 29 17.63 9.15 -2.27
CA ARG A 29 18.92 9.04 -2.98
C ARG A 29 19.97 8.23 -2.21
N GLY A 30 19.59 7.65 -1.09
CA GLY A 30 20.48 6.90 -0.20
C GLY A 30 21.17 7.76 0.86
N THR A 31 21.70 7.09 1.88
CA THR A 31 22.47 7.73 2.96
C THR A 31 23.81 8.26 2.45
N TRP A 32 24.46 9.10 3.24
CA TRP A 32 25.82 9.58 2.95
C TRP A 32 26.82 8.42 2.77
N GLU A 33 26.75 7.39 3.62
CA GLU A 33 27.60 6.20 3.51
C GLU A 33 27.36 5.44 2.20
N GLN A 34 26.10 5.33 1.76
CA GLN A 34 25.76 4.71 0.48
C GLN A 34 26.33 5.49 -0.70
N GLN A 35 26.28 6.82 -0.65
CA GLN A 35 26.87 7.68 -1.67
C GLN A 35 28.39 7.51 -1.72
N MET A 36 29.07 7.51 -0.56
CA MET A 36 30.51 7.29 -0.49
C MET A 36 30.95 5.93 -1.05
N ALA A 37 30.18 4.87 -0.78
CA ALA A 37 30.46 3.54 -1.33
C ALA A 37 30.40 3.52 -2.87
N CYS A 38 29.55 4.35 -3.47
CA CYS A 38 29.39 4.46 -4.91
C CYS A 38 30.28 5.52 -5.58
N THR A 39 30.86 6.46 -4.82
CA THR A 39 31.75 7.50 -5.35
C THR A 39 32.83 6.99 -6.32
N PRO A 40 33.64 5.95 -6.02
CA PRO A 40 34.66 5.49 -6.96
C PRO A 40 34.09 4.94 -8.27
N ASP A 41 32.90 4.34 -8.23
CA ASP A 41 32.22 3.85 -9.43
C ASP A 41 31.61 4.98 -10.26
N VAL A 42 31.09 6.03 -9.60
CA VAL A 42 30.59 7.22 -10.28
C VAL A 42 31.71 7.87 -11.10
N TRP A 43 32.88 8.10 -10.49
CA TRP A 43 34.00 8.73 -11.19
C TRP A 43 34.51 7.89 -12.37
N ARG A 44 34.54 6.56 -12.23
CA ARG A 44 35.08 5.66 -13.24
C ARG A 44 34.11 5.35 -14.39
N LEU A 45 32.81 5.21 -14.08
CA LEU A 45 31.79 4.73 -15.02
C LEU A 45 30.82 5.83 -15.48
N CYS A 46 30.53 6.80 -14.61
CA CYS A 46 29.39 7.72 -14.76
C CYS A 46 29.79 9.20 -14.61
N GLY A 47 31.07 9.54 -14.78
CA GLY A 47 31.59 10.90 -14.52
C GLY A 47 30.92 11.98 -15.38
N ASP A 48 30.49 11.62 -16.59
CA ASP A 48 29.75 12.51 -17.50
C ASP A 48 28.37 12.94 -16.95
N GLN A 49 27.82 12.19 -15.98
CA GLN A 49 26.53 12.49 -15.39
C GLN A 49 26.60 13.44 -14.18
N ILE A 50 27.79 13.87 -13.74
CA ILE A 50 27.94 14.85 -12.67
C ILE A 50 27.52 16.23 -13.21
N PRO A 51 26.67 17.00 -12.50
CA PRO A 51 26.22 16.85 -11.11
C PRO A 51 24.83 16.21 -10.92
N ASP A 52 24.21 15.68 -11.98
CA ASP A 52 22.84 15.17 -11.98
C ASP A 52 22.70 13.83 -11.25
N THR A 53 22.32 13.86 -9.97
CA THR A 53 22.21 12.64 -9.16
C THR A 53 21.25 11.61 -9.76
N ASN A 54 20.13 12.03 -10.34
CA ASN A 54 19.17 11.10 -10.95
C ASN A 54 19.77 10.39 -12.19
N ARG A 55 20.59 11.10 -12.98
CA ARG A 55 21.31 10.53 -14.12
C ARG A 55 22.44 9.60 -13.64
N ILE A 56 23.14 9.97 -12.57
CA ILE A 56 24.16 9.12 -11.95
C ILE A 56 23.54 7.79 -11.48
N VAL A 57 22.43 7.83 -10.73
CA VAL A 57 21.74 6.61 -10.26
C VAL A 57 21.29 5.75 -11.44
N ALA A 58 20.77 6.35 -12.50
CA ALA A 58 20.40 5.63 -13.71
C ALA A 58 21.61 4.97 -14.40
N CYS A 59 22.75 5.68 -14.47
CA CYS A 59 23.99 5.15 -15.03
C CYS A 59 24.56 3.99 -14.19
N LEU A 60 24.56 4.13 -12.86
CA LEU A 60 24.99 3.07 -11.95
C LEU A 60 24.11 1.82 -12.09
N ARG A 61 22.78 1.99 -12.19
CA ARG A 61 21.83 0.89 -12.43
C ARG A 61 22.13 0.15 -13.75
N GLN A 62 22.43 0.88 -14.81
CA GLN A 62 22.80 0.26 -16.10
C GLN A 62 24.15 -0.48 -16.03
N ASN A 63 25.06 -0.02 -15.17
CA ASN A 63 26.39 -0.59 -15.00
C ASN A 63 26.54 -1.49 -13.76
N THR A 64 25.44 -1.98 -13.19
CA THR A 64 25.41 -2.91 -12.05
C THR A 64 26.47 -4.04 -12.08
N PRO A 65 26.72 -4.75 -13.20
CA PRO A 65 27.76 -5.79 -13.24
C PRO A 65 29.18 -5.23 -13.04
N GLN A 66 29.43 -3.99 -13.45
CA GLN A 66 30.74 -3.34 -13.38
C GLN A 66 30.98 -2.57 -12.07
N LEU A 67 29.99 -2.48 -11.18
CA LEU A 67 30.13 -1.78 -9.90
C LEU A 67 31.11 -2.51 -8.96
N SER A 68 31.69 -1.76 -8.03
CA SER A 68 32.38 -2.33 -6.87
C SER A 68 31.41 -3.15 -6.00
N SER A 69 31.95 -4.06 -5.18
CA SER A 69 31.15 -4.85 -4.24
C SER A 69 30.37 -3.96 -3.26
N GLY A 70 30.98 -2.89 -2.78
CA GLY A 70 30.37 -1.92 -1.87
C GLY A 70 29.17 -1.22 -2.50
N CYS A 71 29.32 -0.65 -3.69
CA CYS A 71 28.22 0.03 -4.37
C CYS A 71 27.10 -0.94 -4.79
N ARG A 72 27.45 -2.16 -5.23
CA ARG A 72 26.44 -3.18 -5.58
C ARG A 72 25.56 -3.55 -4.39
N ALA A 73 26.14 -3.73 -3.21
CA ALA A 73 25.40 -4.03 -1.98
C ALA A 73 24.38 -2.93 -1.61
N VAL A 74 24.67 -1.66 -1.93
CA VAL A 74 23.72 -0.54 -1.74
C VAL A 74 22.45 -0.73 -2.57
N PHE A 75 22.60 -1.13 -3.83
CA PHE A 75 21.47 -1.35 -4.74
C PHE A 75 20.66 -2.60 -4.35
N GLU A 76 21.31 -3.68 -3.91
CA GLU A 76 20.66 -4.89 -3.42
C GLU A 76 19.85 -4.63 -2.13
N SER A 77 20.42 -3.85 -1.20
CA SER A 77 19.76 -3.48 0.06
C SER A 77 18.53 -2.59 -0.17
N ASN A 78 18.63 -1.61 -1.08
CA ASN A 78 17.50 -0.73 -1.42
C ASN A 78 16.39 -1.47 -2.19
N ALA A 79 16.73 -2.40 -3.09
CA ALA A 79 15.72 -3.20 -3.80
C ALA A 79 14.85 -4.01 -2.82
N SER A 80 15.44 -4.46 -1.71
CA SER A 80 14.74 -5.16 -0.64
C SER A 80 13.84 -4.23 0.19
N ALA A 81 14.29 -3.00 0.46
CA ALA A 81 13.53 -1.99 1.20
C ALA A 81 12.40 -1.34 0.39
N GLN A 82 12.53 -1.26 -0.95
CA GLN A 82 11.51 -0.74 -1.85
C GLN A 82 10.41 -1.74 -2.20
N GLN A 83 10.44 -2.98 -1.69
CA GLN A 83 9.29 -3.88 -1.81
C GLN A 83 8.08 -3.17 -1.18
N PRO A 84 7.10 -2.73 -1.99
CA PRO A 84 6.00 -2.00 -1.45
C PRO A 84 5.26 -2.95 -0.51
N GLN A 85 4.79 -2.37 0.59
CA GLN A 85 3.84 -2.94 1.53
C GLN A 85 2.48 -3.30 0.85
N THR A 86 2.45 -3.61 -0.44
CA THR A 86 1.33 -4.22 -1.15
C THR A 86 1.13 -5.69 -0.77
N GLN A 87 2.17 -6.37 -0.28
CA GLN A 87 2.04 -7.75 0.21
C GLN A 87 1.23 -7.84 1.52
N GLY A 88 1.22 -6.79 2.34
CA GLY A 88 0.40 -6.73 3.56
C GLY A 88 -1.10 -6.51 3.30
N ARG A 89 -1.48 -5.85 2.20
CA ARG A 89 -2.88 -5.50 1.91
C ARG A 89 -3.61 -6.54 1.05
N ALA A 90 -2.88 -7.37 0.30
CA ALA A 90 -3.45 -8.46 -0.49
C ALA A 90 -3.90 -9.66 0.37
N LEU A 91 -3.16 -9.99 1.43
CA LEU A 91 -3.56 -11.03 2.39
C LEU A 91 -4.78 -10.61 3.22
N GLN A 92 -4.86 -9.33 3.62
CA GLN A 92 -5.97 -8.78 4.43
C GLN A 92 -7.32 -8.77 3.68
N HIS A 93 -7.33 -8.41 2.38
CA HIS A 93 -8.58 -8.43 1.61
C HIS A 93 -9.08 -9.85 1.32
N HIS A 94 -8.18 -10.83 1.22
CA HIS A 94 -8.59 -12.21 1.00
C HIS A 94 -9.23 -12.80 2.26
N GLU A 95 -8.74 -12.48 3.46
CA GLU A 95 -9.31 -12.98 4.72
C GLU A 95 -10.74 -12.48 4.98
N MET A 96 -11.03 -11.21 4.65
CA MET A 96 -12.40 -10.68 4.76
C MET A 96 -13.36 -11.26 3.70
N GLN A 97 -12.86 -11.60 2.52
CA GLN A 97 -13.68 -12.13 1.41
C GLN A 97 -13.86 -13.66 1.49
N GLN A 98 -12.95 -14.38 2.15
CA GLN A 98 -12.95 -15.83 2.22
C GLN A 98 -13.68 -16.42 3.42
N ARG A 99 -14.21 -15.62 4.36
CA ARG A 99 -14.98 -16.15 5.49
C ARG A 99 -16.15 -16.99 4.94
N PRO A 100 -16.09 -18.33 4.98
CA PRO A 100 -17.18 -19.15 4.51
C PRO A 100 -18.35 -18.82 5.44
N ARG A 101 -19.54 -18.57 4.89
CA ARG A 101 -20.75 -18.54 5.72
C ARG A 101 -20.81 -19.91 6.43
N ALA A 102 -20.48 -19.92 7.72
CA ALA A 102 -20.66 -21.09 8.56
C ALA A 102 -22.13 -21.55 8.41
N PRO A 103 -22.40 -22.86 8.29
CA PRO A 103 -23.77 -23.33 8.23
C PRO A 103 -24.47 -22.88 9.52
N GLN A 104 -25.57 -22.15 9.37
CA GLN A 104 -26.45 -21.76 10.47
C GLN A 104 -26.78 -23.01 11.28
N GLN A 105 -26.19 -23.15 12.46
CA GLN A 105 -26.56 -24.17 13.42
C GLN A 105 -27.97 -23.81 13.91
N ILE A 106 -28.97 -24.61 13.55
CA ILE A 106 -30.31 -24.53 14.14
C ILE A 106 -30.14 -24.78 15.63
N GLN A 107 -30.26 -23.73 16.44
CA GLN A 107 -30.25 -23.82 17.90
C GLN A 107 -31.61 -24.36 18.36
N PRO A 108 -31.69 -25.47 19.10
CA PRO A 108 -32.95 -25.92 19.69
C PRO A 108 -33.37 -24.95 20.81
N ALA A 109 -34.67 -24.62 20.84
CA ALA A 109 -35.24 -23.67 21.79
C ALA A 109 -35.12 -24.17 23.26
N PRO A 110 -35.00 -23.26 24.25
CA PRO A 110 -34.95 -23.65 25.66
C PRO A 110 -36.33 -24.14 26.12
N VAL A 111 -36.36 -25.28 26.83
CA VAL A 111 -37.60 -25.79 27.45
C VAL A 111 -37.91 -24.92 28.68
N ALA A 112 -39.09 -24.30 28.69
CA ALA A 112 -39.56 -23.51 29.82
C ALA A 112 -39.97 -24.43 31.00
N PRO A 113 -39.66 -24.07 32.25
CA PRO A 113 -40.14 -24.81 33.41
C PRO A 113 -41.65 -24.60 33.63
N PRO A 114 -42.36 -25.60 34.19
CA PRO A 114 -43.78 -25.47 34.48
C PRO A 114 -44.05 -24.44 35.59
N ARG A 115 -45.11 -23.64 35.42
CA ARG A 115 -45.50 -22.56 36.34
C ARG A 115 -46.28 -23.14 37.53
N PRO A 116 -45.92 -22.82 38.79
CA PRO A 116 -46.80 -23.02 39.93
C PRO A 116 -47.75 -21.83 40.14
N ALA A 117 -48.88 -22.12 40.80
CA ALA A 117 -50.10 -21.33 40.91
C ALA A 117 -49.98 -20.04 41.76
N PRO A 118 -50.92 -19.09 41.60
CA PRO A 118 -50.93 -17.83 42.35
C PRO A 118 -51.71 -17.98 43.65
N ASP A 119 -51.15 -17.58 44.78
CA ASP A 119 -51.94 -17.33 46.00
C ASP A 119 -51.35 -16.15 46.79
N ASP A 120 -52.09 -15.04 46.66
CA ASP A 120 -52.47 -13.97 47.59
C ASP A 120 -51.43 -13.19 48.46
N GLU A 121 -51.41 -11.88 48.19
CA GLU A 121 -50.71 -10.76 48.87
C GLU A 121 -51.29 -10.41 50.26
N ASP A 122 -50.43 -9.97 51.19
CA ASP A 122 -50.70 -8.91 52.18
C ASP A 122 -49.51 -7.94 52.24
#